data_AF-A0AAD3NBT2-F1
#
_entry.id   AF-A0AAD3NBT2-F1
#
_cell.length_a   1.000
_cell.length_b   1.000
_cell.length_c   1.000
_cell.angle_alpha   90.00
_cell.angle_beta   90.00
_cell.angle_gamma   90.00
#
_symmetry.space_group_name_H-M   'P 1'
#
loop_
_entity.id
_entity.type
_entity.pdbx_description
1 polymer ?
#
loop_
_entity_poly.entity_id
_entity_poly.type
_entity_poly.pdbx_seq_one_letter_code
_entity_poly.pdbx_strand_id
1 'polypeptide(L)'
;CSVTCGRGTKKREIACVLQNQTKIEEEHCSHLPRPRTQKACRARGCPTWKANRWSETLLGRPVPFATAGDCYSAAKCPQGQFSINLIGTGLKVAEATKWTSQGNYVSVKVHRSEDGTRIYGRCGGFCGKCIPQAHNGLLLEVH
;
A
#
# COMPACT_ATOMS: atom_id res chain seq x y z
N CYS A 1 -8.23 -21.95 1.25
CA CYS A 1 -8.04 -20.82 2.19
C CYS A 1 -8.69 -19.61 1.54
N SER A 2 -9.34 -18.71 2.28
CA SER A 2 -10.08 -17.56 1.73
C SER A 2 -9.18 -16.53 1.02
N VAL A 3 -7.86 -16.68 1.14
CA VAL A 3 -6.85 -15.81 0.54
C VAL A 3 -5.82 -16.66 -0.19
N THR A 4 -5.20 -16.08 -1.21
CA THR A 4 -4.08 -16.67 -1.98
C THR A 4 -2.71 -16.33 -1.38
N CYS A 5 -2.64 -15.33 -0.49
CA CYS A 5 -1.47 -14.96 0.30
C CYS A 5 -1.88 -14.41 1.68
N GLY A 6 -0.99 -14.44 2.67
CA GLY A 6 -1.23 -13.86 3.99
C GLY A 6 -2.15 -14.71 4.90
N ARG A 7 -2.89 -14.05 5.79
CA ARG A 7 -3.78 -14.70 6.77
C ARG A 7 -5.21 -14.75 6.22
N GLY A 8 -5.86 -15.90 6.35
CA GLY A 8 -7.26 -16.07 5.97
C GLY A 8 -7.94 -17.17 6.78
N THR A 9 -9.09 -17.60 6.29
CA THR A 9 -9.86 -18.69 6.90
C THR A 9 -10.18 -19.78 5.89
N LYS A 10 -10.24 -21.04 6.31
CA LYS A 10 -10.76 -22.14 5.50
C LYS A 10 -12.01 -22.70 6.17
N LYS A 11 -13.02 -23.02 5.36
CA LYS A 11 -14.26 -23.64 5.80
C LYS A 11 -14.29 -25.09 5.35
N ARG A 12 -14.94 -25.94 6.14
CA ARG A 12 -15.35 -27.30 5.75
C ARG A 12 -16.86 -27.39 5.89
N GLU A 13 -17.48 -28.19 5.04
CA GLU A 13 -18.87 -28.58 5.24
C GLU A 13 -18.94 -29.61 6.35
N ILE A 14 -20.04 -29.55 7.09
CA ILE A 14 -20.38 -30.54 8.12
C ILE A 14 -21.79 -31.03 7.80
N ALA A 15 -22.02 -32.31 8.05
CA ALA A 15 -23.30 -32.95 7.84
C ALA A 15 -23.56 -33.92 8.99
N CYS A 16 -24.82 -34.07 9.39
CA CYS A 16 -25.24 -35.13 10.28
C CYS A 16 -25.28 -36.44 9.48
N VAL A 17 -24.60 -37.48 9.98
CA VAL A 17 -24.49 -38.76 9.28
C VAL A 17 -24.70 -39.93 10.24
N LEU A 18 -25.27 -41.03 9.72
CA LEU A 18 -25.32 -42.32 10.39
C LEU A 18 -23.96 -43.03 10.35
N GLN A 19 -23.79 -44.13 11.10
CA GLN A 19 -22.54 -44.91 11.13
C GLN A 19 -22.11 -45.43 9.74
N ASN A 20 -23.06 -45.63 8.83
CA ASN A 20 -22.82 -46.03 7.45
C ASN A 20 -22.56 -44.83 6.50
N GLN A 21 -22.29 -43.64 7.04
CA GLN A 21 -22.04 -42.38 6.31
C GLN A 21 -23.26 -41.79 5.55
N THR A 22 -24.46 -42.32 5.77
CA THR A 22 -25.68 -41.73 5.16
C THR A 22 -25.98 -40.37 5.79
N LYS A 23 -26.11 -39.34 4.96
CA LYS A 23 -26.49 -37.98 5.40
C LYS A 23 -27.96 -37.95 5.81
N ILE A 24 -28.23 -37.36 6.96
CA ILE A 24 -29.56 -37.18 7.54
C ILE A 24 -29.76 -35.71 7.95
N GLU A 25 -31.00 -35.38 8.33
CA GLU A 25 -31.40 -34.05 8.79
C GLU A 25 -30.61 -33.59 10.04
N GLU A 26 -30.26 -32.30 10.10
CA GLU A 26 -29.38 -31.74 11.15
C GLU A 26 -29.96 -31.91 12.56
N GLU A 27 -31.28 -31.93 12.70
CA GLU A 27 -32.01 -32.04 13.96
C GLU A 27 -31.65 -33.31 14.73
N HIS A 28 -31.32 -34.40 14.03
CA HIS A 28 -30.91 -35.66 14.65
C HIS A 28 -29.57 -35.53 15.38
N CYS A 29 -28.72 -34.57 15.00
CA CYS A 29 -27.45 -34.27 15.66
C CYS A 29 -27.52 -33.06 16.59
N SER A 30 -28.70 -32.44 16.78
CA SER A 30 -28.85 -31.19 17.55
C SER A 30 -28.41 -31.30 19.01
N HIS A 31 -28.48 -32.50 19.59
CA HIS A 31 -28.04 -32.82 20.95
C HIS A 31 -26.52 -32.95 21.08
N LEU A 32 -25.77 -32.97 19.97
CA LEU A 32 -24.33 -33.10 19.94
C LEU A 32 -23.63 -31.74 19.74
N PRO A 33 -22.43 -31.54 20.30
CA PRO A 33 -21.65 -30.34 20.03
C PRO A 33 -21.34 -30.19 18.54
N ARG A 34 -21.76 -29.08 17.94
CA ARG A 34 -21.50 -28.80 16.52
C ARG A 34 -20.00 -28.65 16.25
N PRO A 35 -19.40 -29.44 15.34
CA PRO A 35 -17.98 -29.32 15.05
C PRO A 35 -17.62 -27.96 14.46
N ARG A 36 -16.41 -27.46 14.75
CA ARG A 36 -15.90 -26.23 14.13
C ARG A 36 -15.91 -26.37 12.60
N THR A 37 -16.56 -25.44 11.93
CA THR A 37 -16.66 -25.36 10.46
C THR A 37 -15.58 -24.49 9.86
N GLN A 38 -14.98 -23.57 10.63
CA GLN A 38 -13.95 -22.66 10.18
C GLN A 38 -12.65 -22.82 10.97
N LYS A 39 -11.53 -22.70 10.28
CA LYS A 39 -10.19 -22.66 10.89
C LYS A 39 -9.36 -21.56 10.22
N ALA A 40 -8.53 -20.87 10.99
CA ALA A 40 -7.53 -19.97 10.46
C ALA A 40 -6.56 -20.72 9.53
N CYS A 41 -6.14 -20.06 8.45
CA CYS A 41 -5.10 -20.56 7.55
C CYS A 41 -4.12 -19.43 7.24
N ARG A 42 -2.88 -19.83 6.95
CA ARG A 42 -1.82 -18.93 6.50
C ARG A 42 -1.35 -19.43 5.15
N ALA A 43 -1.58 -18.63 4.11
CA ALA A 43 -1.03 -18.87 2.78
C ALA A 43 0.43 -18.37 2.75
N ARG A 44 1.05 -18.44 1.57
CA ARG A 44 2.37 -17.84 1.33
C ARG A 44 2.39 -16.35 1.71
N GLY A 45 3.57 -15.81 2.03
CA GLY A 45 3.74 -14.38 2.25
C GLY A 45 3.17 -13.58 1.07
N CYS A 46 2.45 -12.50 1.35
CA CYS A 46 1.98 -11.64 0.27
C CYS A 46 3.18 -10.94 -0.38
N PRO A 47 3.19 -10.84 -1.73
CA PRO A 47 4.24 -10.11 -2.41
C PRO A 47 4.25 -8.68 -1.89
N THR A 48 5.45 -8.15 -1.68
CA THR A 48 5.66 -6.75 -1.37
C THR A 48 6.22 -6.08 -2.61
N TRP A 49 5.65 -4.94 -2.99
CA TRP A 49 6.21 -4.13 -4.05
C TRP A 49 7.46 -3.43 -3.51
N LYS A 50 8.55 -3.53 -4.26
CA LYS A 50 9.76 -2.74 -4.04
C LYS A 50 10.04 -1.98 -5.31
N ALA A 51 10.11 -0.65 -5.21
CA ALA A 51 10.59 0.16 -6.30
C ALA A 51 12.09 -0.08 -6.50
N ASN A 52 12.52 -0.26 -7.75
CA ASN A 52 13.94 -0.26 -8.11
C ASN A 52 14.54 1.15 -7.93
N ARG A 53 15.88 1.27 -8.05
CA ARG A 53 16.55 2.58 -8.10
C ARG A 53 15.93 3.39 -9.26
N TRP A 54 15.28 4.50 -8.91
CA TRP A 54 14.48 5.28 -9.85
C TRP A 54 15.34 6.33 -10.57
N SER A 55 16.12 7.09 -9.80
CA SER A 55 17.04 8.10 -10.32
C SER A 55 18.21 8.31 -9.35
N GLU A 56 19.26 8.97 -9.86
CA GLU A 56 20.46 9.32 -9.10
C GLU A 56 20.79 10.80 -9.28
N THR A 57 21.41 11.41 -8.27
CA THR A 57 21.96 12.76 -8.41
C THR A 57 23.23 12.75 -9.27
N LEU A 58 23.72 13.92 -9.66
CA LEU A 58 25.01 14.06 -10.36
C LEU A 58 26.21 13.41 -9.63
N LEU A 59 26.09 13.18 -8.32
CA LEU A 59 27.09 12.52 -7.48
C LEU A 59 26.82 11.01 -7.28
N GLY A 60 25.91 10.41 -8.06
CA GLY A 60 25.56 9.00 -7.98
C GLY A 60 24.77 8.61 -6.73
N ARG A 61 24.17 9.58 -6.02
CA ARG A 61 23.37 9.28 -4.82
C ARG A 61 21.95 8.89 -5.22
N PRO A 62 21.37 7.79 -4.70
CA PRO A 62 20.01 7.39 -5.00
C PRO A 62 19.00 8.48 -4.60
N VAL A 63 18.07 8.79 -5.51
CA VAL A 63 16.92 9.65 -5.27
C VAL A 63 15.69 8.76 -5.11
N PRO A 64 15.08 8.68 -3.91
CA PRO A 64 13.91 7.84 -3.70
C PRO A 64 12.71 8.30 -4.52
N PHE A 65 11.80 7.37 -4.81
CA PHE A 65 10.58 7.66 -5.57
C PHE A 65 9.76 8.77 -4.92
N ALA A 66 9.12 9.60 -5.75
CA ALA A 66 8.26 10.69 -5.31
C ALA A 66 8.92 11.67 -4.32
N THR A 67 10.25 11.77 -4.36
CA THR A 67 11.00 12.76 -3.60
C THR A 67 11.54 13.83 -4.52
N ALA A 68 11.62 15.05 -3.99
CA ALA A 68 12.26 16.15 -4.67
C ALA A 68 12.86 17.11 -3.63
N GLY A 69 14.02 17.68 -3.95
CA GLY A 69 14.69 18.66 -3.09
C GLY A 69 15.90 19.28 -3.77
N ASP A 70 16.32 20.42 -3.25
CA ASP A 70 17.48 21.18 -3.66
C ASP A 70 18.18 21.76 -2.41
N CYS A 71 19.42 22.21 -2.58
CA CYS A 71 20.18 22.84 -1.51
C CYS A 71 21.11 23.84 -2.18
N TYR A 72 20.64 25.09 -2.39
CA TYR A 72 21.50 26.27 -2.52
C TYR A 72 20.68 27.58 -2.45
N SER A 73 20.99 28.36 -1.40
CA SER A 73 20.70 29.78 -1.11
C SER A 73 19.28 30.35 -1.12
N ALA A 74 18.99 31.00 0.01
CA ALA A 74 17.75 31.71 0.34
C ALA A 74 17.26 32.70 -0.74
N ALA A 75 15.94 32.94 -0.67
CA ALA A 75 15.09 33.82 -1.47
C ALA A 75 14.49 33.23 -2.77
N LYS A 76 15.23 32.49 -3.62
CA LYS A 76 14.68 31.86 -4.84
C LYS A 76 15.43 30.56 -5.21
N CYS A 77 15.25 29.50 -4.41
CA CYS A 77 15.79 28.19 -4.74
C CYS A 77 14.95 27.50 -5.85
N PRO A 78 15.59 26.92 -6.89
CA PRO A 78 14.88 26.12 -7.89
C PRO A 78 14.36 24.80 -7.29
N GLN A 79 13.12 24.83 -6.80
CA GLN A 79 12.45 23.67 -6.21
C GLN A 79 12.55 22.44 -7.10
N GLY A 80 13.01 21.32 -6.51
CA GLY A 80 12.95 20.02 -7.16
C GLY A 80 11.51 19.67 -7.53
N GLN A 81 11.35 18.94 -8.62
CA GLN A 81 10.03 18.56 -9.14
C GLN A 81 9.91 17.04 -9.21
N PHE A 82 8.72 16.52 -8.95
CA PHE A 82 8.38 15.13 -9.18
C PHE A 82 7.01 15.01 -9.84
N SER A 83 6.80 13.93 -10.59
CA SER A 83 5.50 13.56 -11.12
C SER A 83 5.30 12.05 -11.04
N ILE A 84 4.05 11.65 -10.85
CA ILE A 84 3.56 10.28 -10.79
C ILE A 84 2.37 10.23 -11.73
N ASN A 85 2.40 9.31 -12.69
CA ASN A 85 1.31 9.06 -13.62
C ASN A 85 1.00 7.56 -13.60
N LEU A 86 -0.19 7.22 -13.09
CA LEU A 86 -0.70 5.84 -12.98
C LEU A 86 -1.90 5.59 -13.92
N ILE A 87 -2.20 6.52 -14.83
CA ILE A 87 -3.28 6.38 -15.79
C ILE A 87 -3.15 5.06 -16.57
N GLY A 88 -4.24 4.30 -16.67
CA GLY A 88 -4.30 3.03 -17.40
C GLY A 88 -3.68 1.83 -16.68
N THR A 89 -3.17 1.99 -15.45
CA THR A 89 -2.56 0.88 -14.69
C THR A 89 -3.54 0.14 -13.77
N GLY A 90 -4.74 0.68 -13.55
CA GLY A 90 -5.67 0.21 -12.52
C GLY A 90 -5.24 0.58 -11.09
N LEU A 91 -4.21 1.42 -10.93
CA LEU A 91 -3.69 1.87 -9.65
C LEU A 91 -3.93 3.37 -9.47
N LYS A 92 -4.13 3.78 -8.22
CA LYS A 92 -4.15 5.18 -7.79
C LYS A 92 -3.32 5.35 -6.52
N VAL A 93 -2.84 6.56 -6.24
CA VAL A 93 -2.20 6.83 -4.95
C VAL A 93 -3.28 6.91 -3.88
N ALA A 94 -3.11 6.20 -2.77
CA ALA A 94 -4.04 6.24 -1.64
C ALA A 94 -4.22 7.67 -1.10
N GLU A 95 -5.44 8.03 -0.69
CA GLU A 95 -5.74 9.32 -0.05
C GLU A 95 -4.95 9.53 1.24
N ALA A 96 -4.58 8.44 1.92
CA ALA A 96 -3.73 8.47 3.09
C ALA A 96 -2.28 8.90 2.80
N THR A 97 -1.83 8.88 1.54
CA THR A 97 -0.46 9.29 1.18
C THR A 97 -0.34 10.81 1.17
N LYS A 98 0.50 11.32 2.08
CA LYS A 98 0.85 12.74 2.21
C LYS A 98 2.35 12.96 1.97
N TRP A 99 2.71 14.13 1.47
CA TRP A 99 4.11 14.56 1.35
C TRP A 99 4.49 15.44 2.53
N THR A 100 5.58 15.10 3.22
CA THR A 100 6.11 15.85 4.36
C THR A 100 7.43 16.51 4.01
N SER A 101 7.66 17.71 4.53
CA SER A 101 8.93 18.41 4.45
C SER A 101 9.98 17.79 5.37
N GLN A 102 11.22 17.68 4.89
CA GLN A 102 12.39 17.33 5.67
C GLN A 102 13.50 18.37 5.41
N GLY A 103 14.01 19.00 6.46
CA GLY A 103 15.00 20.09 6.39
C GLY A 103 14.44 21.42 6.91
N ASN A 104 15.17 22.51 6.70
CA ASN A 104 14.80 23.84 7.19
C ASN A 104 14.15 24.68 6.08
N TYR A 105 13.14 25.48 6.43
CA TYR A 105 12.45 26.41 5.51
C TYR A 105 12.04 25.78 4.18
N VAL A 106 11.41 24.60 4.25
CA VAL A 106 11.01 23.82 3.07
C VAL A 106 9.64 24.27 2.59
N SER A 107 9.51 24.48 1.29
CA SER A 107 8.22 24.65 0.63
C SER A 107 7.82 23.35 -0.05
N VAL A 108 6.58 22.93 0.16
CA VAL A 108 5.99 21.72 -0.41
C VAL A 108 4.68 22.10 -1.09
N LYS A 109 4.62 21.95 -2.41
CA LYS A 109 3.42 22.19 -3.22
C LYS A 109 3.13 20.93 -4.01
N VAL A 110 2.12 20.18 -3.61
CA VAL A 110 1.73 18.92 -4.27
C VAL A 110 0.30 19.06 -4.75
N HIS A 111 0.10 18.67 -6.01
CA HIS A 111 -1.20 18.60 -6.67
C HIS A 111 -1.53 17.13 -6.92
N ARG A 112 -2.78 16.77 -6.65
CA ARG A 112 -3.34 15.43 -6.82
C ARG A 112 -4.59 15.57 -7.68
N SER A 113 -4.73 14.75 -8.71
CA SER A 113 -5.96 14.66 -9.50
C SER A 113 -7.09 14.04 -8.69
N GLU A 114 -8.34 14.35 -9.03
CA GLU A 114 -9.53 13.84 -8.33
C GLU A 114 -9.61 12.30 -8.29
N ASP A 115 -9.14 11.64 -9.34
CA ASP A 115 -9.08 10.17 -9.45
C ASP A 115 -7.84 9.56 -8.74
N GLY A 116 -6.93 10.39 -8.23
CA GLY A 116 -5.69 9.94 -7.58
C GLY A 116 -4.66 9.28 -8.50
N THR A 117 -4.85 9.31 -9.83
CA THR A 117 -3.94 8.66 -10.78
C THR A 117 -2.78 9.56 -11.21
N ARG A 118 -2.91 10.88 -11.06
CA ARG A 118 -1.87 11.87 -11.35
C ARG A 118 -1.51 12.70 -10.13
N ILE A 119 -0.22 12.69 -9.81
CA ILE A 119 0.34 13.50 -8.74
C ILE A 119 1.55 14.23 -9.29
N TYR A 120 1.67 15.51 -9.03
CA TYR A 120 2.89 16.25 -9.33
C TYR A 120 3.16 17.24 -8.21
N GLY A 121 4.44 17.50 -7.95
CA GLY A 121 4.81 18.38 -6.86
C GLY A 121 6.10 19.11 -7.11
N ARG A 122 6.20 20.26 -6.46
CA ARG A 122 7.42 21.06 -6.33
C ARG A 122 7.79 21.13 -4.87
N CYS A 123 9.02 20.76 -4.56
CA CYS A 123 9.52 20.69 -3.21
C CYS A 123 10.97 21.13 -3.15
N GLY A 124 11.32 21.91 -2.13
CA GLY A 124 12.68 22.43 -1.96
C GLY A 124 12.73 23.59 -0.98
N GLY A 125 13.87 24.23 -0.85
CA GLY A 125 14.07 25.34 0.09
C GLY A 125 15.51 25.44 0.60
N PHE A 126 15.69 25.85 1.86
CA PHE A 126 17.02 25.92 2.48
C PHE A 126 17.50 24.53 2.90
N CYS A 127 18.03 23.77 1.92
CA CYS A 127 18.48 22.39 2.08
C CYS A 127 17.34 21.47 2.57
N GLY A 128 16.23 21.59 1.85
CA GLY A 128 14.98 20.90 2.13
C GLY A 128 14.59 19.94 1.02
N LYS A 129 13.89 18.88 1.39
CA LYS A 129 13.23 17.97 0.46
C LYS A 129 11.82 17.63 0.93
N CYS A 130 10.99 17.14 0.03
CA CYS A 130 9.76 16.46 0.42
C CYS A 130 9.87 14.97 0.13
N ILE A 131 9.25 14.18 1.02
CA ILE A 131 9.15 12.74 0.90
C ILE A 131 7.72 12.31 1.21
N PRO A 132 7.21 11.20 0.62
CA PRO A 132 6.01 10.56 1.12
C PRO A 132 6.19 10.22 2.60
N GLN A 133 5.16 10.43 3.41
CA GLN A 133 5.24 10.38 4.87
C GLN A 133 5.91 9.10 5.39
N ALA A 134 6.97 9.24 6.20
CA ALA A 134 7.95 8.19 6.48
C ALA A 134 7.40 6.87 7.05
N HIS A 135 6.30 6.91 7.81
CA HIS A 135 5.69 5.70 8.39
C HIS A 135 5.06 4.76 7.34
N ASN A 136 4.54 5.31 6.24
CA ASN A 136 3.74 4.56 5.26
C ASN A 136 4.30 4.62 3.83
N GLY A 137 5.17 5.59 3.51
CA GLY A 137 5.73 5.77 2.17
C GLY A 137 4.66 6.20 1.14
N LEU A 138 4.84 5.78 -0.11
CA LEU A 138 3.87 5.98 -1.19
C LEU A 138 2.91 4.79 -1.21
N LEU A 139 1.74 4.94 -0.60
CA LEU A 139 0.70 3.93 -0.64
C LEU A 139 -0.08 4.03 -1.94
N LEU A 140 -0.31 2.86 -2.56
CA LEU A 140 -1.14 2.72 -3.76
C LEU A 140 -2.36 1.87 -3.42
N GLU A 141 -3.47 2.19 -4.05
CA GLU A 141 -4.73 1.44 -4.02
C GLU A 141 -5.06 0.96 -5.43
N VAL A 142 -5.80 -0.14 -5.49
CA VAL A 142 -6.42 -0.60 -6.74
C VAL A 142 -7.75 0.13 -6.88
N HIS A 143 -8.01 0.70 -8.07
CA HIS A 143 -9.31 1.26 -8.45
C HIS A 143 -10.16 0.19 -9.13
#